data_AF-A0A5P9HFE9-F1
#
_entry.id   AF-A0A5P9HFE9-F1
#
_cell.length_a   1.000
_cell.length_b   1.000
_cell.length_c   1.000
_cell.angle_alpha   90.00
_cell.angle_beta   90.00
_cell.angle_gamma   90.00
#
_symmetry.space_group_name_H-M   'P 1'
#
loop_
_entity.id
_entity.type
_entity.pdbx_description
1 polymer ?
#
loop_
_entity_poly.entity_id
_entity_poly.type
_entity_poly.pdbx_seq_one_letter_code
_entity_poly.pdbx_strand_id
1 'polypeptide(L)'
;MEQALGDALSALEWPYETLINYELRSPEHLVLDVDLPEIEMLPIQQASVPAKALKLSIKSLSQSNQRQQYARHIHSIGVRLLGECFKTLPTIQAITLSGYSQRLDKSSGHERDDYLYSVKVDRGSWSGLNFRELDKVDPVECLGQFEIRRQMTKTGIFRPVEPLET
;
A
#
# COMPACT_ATOMS: atom_id res chain seq x y z
N MET A 1 18.28 -5.47 -15.46
CA MET A 1 17.78 -5.00 -14.15
C MET A 1 16.29 -4.73 -14.24
N GLU A 2 15.88 -3.81 -15.12
CA GLU A 2 14.47 -3.47 -15.37
C GLU A 2 13.63 -4.66 -15.81
N GLN A 3 14.10 -5.49 -16.75
CA GLN A 3 13.37 -6.69 -17.16
C GLN A 3 13.10 -7.66 -16.00
N ALA A 4 14.12 -7.93 -15.17
CA ALA A 4 13.95 -8.79 -14.00
C ALA A 4 12.96 -8.21 -12.97
N LEU A 5 12.95 -6.88 -12.80
CA LEU A 5 11.96 -6.21 -11.95
C LEU A 5 10.56 -6.31 -12.55
N GLY A 6 10.40 -6.06 -13.86
CA GLY A 6 9.13 -6.18 -14.56
C GLY A 6 8.54 -7.58 -14.48
N ASP A 7 9.36 -8.62 -14.67
CA ASP A 7 8.96 -10.01 -14.52
C ASP A 7 8.53 -10.31 -13.07
N ALA A 8 9.29 -9.85 -12.08
CA ALA A 8 8.96 -10.06 -10.66
C ALA A 8 7.68 -9.35 -10.23
N LEU A 9 7.45 -8.11 -10.68
CA LEU A 9 6.26 -7.33 -10.35
C LEU A 9 5.01 -7.85 -11.07
N SER A 10 5.12 -8.28 -12.33
CA SER A 10 4.00 -8.85 -13.09
C SER A 10 3.57 -10.24 -12.58
N ALA A 11 4.46 -10.96 -11.91
CA ALA A 11 4.14 -12.23 -11.24
C ALA A 11 3.40 -12.05 -9.91
N LEU A 12 3.21 -10.82 -9.41
CA LEU A 12 2.46 -10.56 -8.18
C LEU A 12 0.96 -10.67 -8.46
N GLU A 13 0.28 -11.49 -7.65
CA GLU A 13 -1.18 -11.58 -7.66
C GLU A 13 -1.78 -10.57 -6.68
N TRP A 14 -2.72 -9.76 -7.17
CA TRP A 14 -3.43 -8.77 -6.38
C TRP A 14 -4.93 -9.11 -6.29
N PRO A 15 -5.57 -8.93 -5.12
CA PRO A 15 -7.00 -9.15 -4.97
C PRO A 15 -7.85 -8.10 -5.71
N TYR A 16 -7.28 -6.93 -5.95
CA TYR A 16 -7.86 -5.81 -6.69
C TYR A 16 -6.84 -5.30 -7.69
N GLU A 17 -7.27 -4.57 -8.71
CA GLU A 17 -6.34 -3.96 -9.67
C GLU A 17 -5.33 -3.06 -8.93
N THR A 18 -4.07 -3.20 -9.31
CA THR A 18 -2.95 -2.44 -8.73
C THR A 18 -1.92 -2.26 -9.83
N LEU A 19 -1.81 -1.05 -10.36
CA LEU A 19 -0.90 -0.72 -11.45
C LEU A 19 0.37 -0.12 -10.86
N ILE A 20 1.52 -0.57 -11.36
CA ILE A 20 2.83 -0.19 -10.81
C ILE A 20 3.64 0.39 -11.95
N ASN A 21 3.91 1.68 -11.87
CA ASN A 21 4.91 2.34 -12.68
C ASN A 21 6.21 2.44 -11.90
N TYR A 22 7.35 2.31 -12.59
CA TYR A 22 8.66 2.33 -11.94
C TYR A 22 9.74 2.97 -12.81
N GLU A 23 10.67 3.65 -12.14
CA GLU A 23 11.79 4.35 -12.79
C GLU A 23 13.07 4.21 -11.94
N LEU A 24 14.19 3.92 -12.59
CA LEU A 24 15.50 4.01 -11.94
C LEU A 24 16.01 5.45 -12.04
N ARG A 25 15.96 6.18 -10.92
CA ARG A 25 16.53 7.54 -10.82
C ARG A 25 18.06 7.52 -10.84
N SER A 26 18.63 6.48 -10.26
CA SER A 26 20.06 6.21 -10.26
C SER A 26 20.29 4.70 -10.16
N PRO A 27 21.53 4.22 -10.31
CA PRO A 27 21.85 2.79 -10.13
C PRO A 27 21.48 2.21 -8.76
N GLU A 28 21.26 3.08 -7.75
CA GLU A 28 20.96 2.70 -6.37
C GLU A 28 19.60 3.20 -5.86
N HIS A 29 18.84 3.96 -6.66
CA HIS A 29 17.57 4.55 -6.27
C HIS A 29 16.45 4.19 -7.25
N LEU A 30 15.45 3.45 -6.76
CA LEU A 30 14.23 3.10 -7.49
C LEU A 30 13.06 3.98 -7.06
N VAL A 31 12.29 4.48 -8.00
CA VAL A 31 11.03 5.17 -7.75
C VAL A 31 9.88 4.28 -8.22
N LEU A 32 8.83 4.19 -7.40
CA LEU A 32 7.59 3.49 -7.68
C LEU A 32 6.44 4.47 -7.57
N ASP A 33 5.56 4.44 -8.57
CA ASP A 33 4.29 5.15 -8.56
C ASP A 33 3.17 4.11 -8.75
N VAL A 34 2.27 4.04 -7.77
CA VAL A 34 1.37 2.90 -7.60
C VAL A 34 -0.08 3.37 -7.56
N ASP A 35 -0.85 2.90 -8.53
CA ASP A 35 -2.30 3.01 -8.52
C ASP A 35 -2.86 1.99 -7.55
N LEU A 36 -3.47 2.49 -6.47
CA LEU A 36 -4.03 1.71 -5.39
C LEU A 36 -5.52 1.51 -5.61
N PRO A 37 -6.08 0.39 -5.15
CA PRO A 37 -7.52 0.20 -5.19
C PRO A 37 -8.23 1.29 -4.38
N GLU A 38 -9.41 1.68 -4.83
CA GLU A 38 -10.33 2.56 -4.11
C GLU A 38 -10.99 1.87 -2.90
N ILE A 39 -11.46 2.67 -1.93
CA ILE A 39 -12.10 2.14 -0.72
C ILE A 39 -13.44 1.44 -1.01
N GLU A 40 -14.10 1.83 -2.10
CA GLU A 40 -15.36 1.29 -2.59
C GLU A 40 -15.23 -0.17 -3.07
N MET A 41 -14.02 -0.60 -3.47
CA MET A 41 -13.75 -1.97 -3.89
C MET A 41 -13.63 -2.95 -2.72
N LEU A 42 -13.33 -2.45 -1.52
CA LEU A 42 -13.14 -3.30 -0.35
C LEU A 42 -14.47 -3.84 0.21
N PRO A 43 -14.44 -5.00 0.89
CA PRO A 43 -15.65 -5.61 1.42
C PRO A 43 -16.31 -4.70 2.46
N ILE A 44 -17.62 -4.51 2.33
CA ILE A 44 -18.45 -3.74 3.27
C ILE A 44 -19.10 -4.60 4.36
N GLN A 45 -18.94 -5.92 4.27
CA GLN A 45 -19.54 -6.90 5.17
C GLN A 45 -18.51 -7.88 5.69
N GLN A 46 -18.72 -8.35 6.91
CA GLN A 46 -17.93 -9.41 7.52
C GLN A 46 -18.84 -10.57 7.92
N ALA A 47 -18.41 -11.78 7.54
CA ALA A 47 -18.99 -13.02 8.02
C ALA A 47 -18.25 -13.51 9.27
N SER A 48 -18.99 -14.05 10.23
CA SER A 48 -18.44 -14.72 11.42
C SER A 48 -19.26 -15.96 11.74
N VAL A 49 -18.63 -16.97 12.32
CA VAL A 49 -19.31 -18.16 12.86
C VAL A 49 -19.45 -17.97 14.37
N PRO A 50 -20.65 -17.71 14.90
CA PRO A 50 -20.85 -17.54 16.33
C PRO A 50 -20.54 -18.85 17.07
N ALA A 51 -19.79 -18.77 18.17
CA ALA A 51 -19.36 -19.94 18.95
C ALA A 51 -20.51 -20.87 19.42
N LYS A 52 -21.75 -20.38 19.44
CA LYS A 52 -22.94 -21.11 19.91
C LYS A 52 -23.97 -21.42 18.80
N ALA A 53 -23.66 -21.15 17.53
CA ALA A 53 -24.60 -21.38 16.43
C ALA A 53 -23.91 -21.94 15.19
N LEU A 54 -24.50 -22.97 14.59
CA LEU A 54 -24.09 -23.55 13.30
C LEU A 54 -24.59 -22.72 12.09
N LYS A 55 -24.70 -21.40 12.25
CA LYS A 55 -25.18 -20.48 11.21
C LYS A 55 -24.21 -19.32 11.03
N LEU A 56 -23.95 -18.94 9.77
CA LEU A 56 -23.15 -17.78 9.43
C LEU A 56 -23.85 -16.49 9.90
N SER A 57 -23.13 -15.60 10.59
CA SER A 57 -23.59 -14.26 10.91
C SER A 57 -22.87 -13.26 10.01
N ILE A 58 -23.64 -12.55 9.17
CA ILE A 58 -23.14 -11.52 8.27
C ILE A 58 -23.53 -10.15 8.85
N LYS A 59 -22.56 -9.26 9.01
CA LYS A 59 -22.78 -7.90 9.53
C LYS A 59 -22.05 -6.88 8.65
N SER A 60 -22.67 -5.73 8.42
CA SER A 60 -22.00 -4.60 7.80
C SER A 60 -20.88 -4.09 8.70
N LEU A 61 -19.74 -3.74 8.10
CA LEU A 61 -18.66 -3.06 8.80
C LEU A 61 -19.10 -1.63 9.16
N SER A 62 -18.62 -1.12 10.29
CA SER A 62 -18.73 0.30 10.57
C SER A 62 -17.87 1.07 9.56
N GLN A 63 -18.24 2.31 9.23
CA GLN A 63 -17.43 3.13 8.32
C GLN A 63 -15.99 3.31 8.82
N SER A 64 -15.78 3.38 10.14
CA SER A 64 -14.44 3.47 10.72
C SER A 64 -13.65 2.19 10.50
N ASN A 65 -14.28 1.02 10.65
CA ASN A 65 -13.61 -0.26 10.40
C ASN A 65 -13.28 -0.42 8.92
N GLN A 66 -14.18 -0.04 8.01
CA GLN A 66 -13.92 -0.07 6.57
C GLN A 66 -12.71 0.80 6.21
N ARG A 67 -12.64 2.04 6.71
CA ARG A 67 -11.50 2.93 6.49
C ARG A 67 -10.19 2.42 7.08
N GLN A 68 -10.23 1.77 8.25
CA GLN A 68 -9.03 1.18 8.85
C GLN A 68 -8.55 -0.07 8.07
N GLN A 69 -9.48 -0.91 7.62
CA GLN A 69 -9.14 -2.04 6.74
C GLN A 69 -8.55 -1.55 5.42
N TYR A 70 -9.13 -0.49 4.85
CA TYR A 70 -8.60 0.17 3.67
C TYR A 70 -7.18 0.69 3.87
N ALA A 71 -6.95 1.46 4.93
CA ALA A 71 -5.62 1.94 5.28
C ALA A 71 -4.62 0.79 5.41
N ARG A 72 -4.98 -0.29 6.12
CA ARG A 72 -4.13 -1.47 6.27
C ARG A 72 -3.86 -2.17 4.94
N HIS A 73 -4.85 -2.26 4.06
CA HIS A 73 -4.73 -2.90 2.76
C HIS A 73 -3.73 -2.15 1.86
N ILE A 74 -3.92 -0.85 1.67
CA ILE A 74 -3.04 -0.07 0.78
C ILE A 74 -1.60 0.05 1.32
N HIS A 75 -1.40 0.03 2.64
CA HIS A 75 -0.06 -0.01 3.22
C HIS A 75 0.57 -1.40 3.08
N SER A 76 -0.23 -2.49 3.12
CA SER A 76 0.25 -3.84 2.81
C SER A 76 0.77 -3.96 1.39
N ILE A 77 0.13 -3.30 0.41
CA ILE A 77 0.61 -3.22 -0.97
C ILE A 77 2.00 -2.59 -1.00
N GLY A 78 2.18 -1.43 -0.34
CA GLY A 78 3.48 -0.78 -0.24
C GLY A 78 4.56 -1.67 0.38
N VAL A 79 4.28 -2.34 1.50
CA VAL A 79 5.20 -3.29 2.14
C VAL A 79 5.55 -4.45 1.21
N ARG A 80 4.57 -5.03 0.50
CA ARG A 80 4.78 -6.14 -0.43
C ARG A 80 5.70 -5.74 -1.59
N LEU A 81 5.48 -4.56 -2.15
CA LEU A 81 6.26 -4.01 -3.27
C LEU A 81 7.71 -3.72 -2.85
N LEU A 82 7.91 -3.03 -1.72
CA LEU A 82 9.24 -2.76 -1.18
C LEU A 82 10.04 -4.06 -1.00
N GLY A 83 9.41 -5.09 -0.42
CA GLY A 83 10.01 -6.41 -0.25
C GLY A 83 10.41 -7.06 -1.56
N GLU A 84 9.53 -7.05 -2.56
CA GLU A 84 9.82 -7.65 -3.87
C GLU A 84 10.93 -6.89 -4.61
N CYS A 85 10.92 -5.55 -4.58
CA CYS A 85 11.94 -4.72 -5.21
C CYS A 85 13.32 -4.94 -4.56
N PHE A 86 13.42 -4.88 -3.23
CA PHE A 86 14.70 -5.08 -2.54
C PHE A 86 15.25 -6.50 -2.72
N LYS A 87 14.37 -7.51 -2.81
CA LYS A 87 14.73 -8.90 -3.10
C LYS A 87 15.25 -9.05 -4.54
N THR A 88 14.56 -8.45 -5.51
CA THR A 88 14.85 -8.62 -6.94
C THR A 88 16.05 -7.80 -7.41
N LEU A 89 16.29 -6.63 -6.82
CA LEU A 89 17.34 -5.70 -7.23
C LEU A 89 18.37 -5.46 -6.12
N PRO A 90 19.40 -6.32 -5.95
CA PRO A 90 20.37 -6.21 -4.85
C PRO A 90 21.16 -4.89 -4.80
N THR A 91 21.30 -4.19 -5.92
CA THR A 91 22.07 -2.93 -6.01
C THR A 91 21.30 -1.73 -5.43
N ILE A 92 19.96 -1.78 -5.42
CA ILE A 92 19.12 -0.68 -4.94
C ILE A 92 19.32 -0.49 -3.45
N GLN A 93 19.74 0.71 -3.04
CA GLN A 93 19.90 1.11 -1.64
C GLN A 93 18.72 1.91 -1.12
N ALA A 94 17.97 2.59 -1.99
CA ALA A 94 16.79 3.36 -1.61
C ALA A 94 15.62 3.14 -2.58
N ILE A 95 14.40 3.12 -2.04
CA ILE A 95 13.17 3.10 -2.81
C ILE A 95 12.27 4.25 -2.35
N THR A 96 11.82 5.09 -3.28
CA THR A 96 10.70 6.01 -3.04
C THR A 96 9.44 5.39 -3.63
N LEU A 97 8.41 5.15 -2.83
CA LEU A 97 7.12 4.60 -3.27
C LEU A 97 6.02 5.60 -2.96
N SER A 98 5.31 6.03 -4.01
CA SER A 98 4.13 6.88 -3.92
C SER A 98 2.90 6.08 -4.32
N GLY A 99 1.88 6.09 -3.46
CA GLY A 99 0.63 5.40 -3.70
C GLY A 99 -0.51 6.40 -3.84
N TYR A 100 -1.22 6.36 -4.96
CA TYR A 100 -2.39 7.19 -5.22
C TYR A 100 -3.63 6.33 -5.45
N SER A 101 -4.81 6.92 -5.29
CA SER A 101 -6.06 6.33 -5.75
C SER A 101 -6.76 7.35 -6.64
N GLN A 102 -7.43 6.88 -7.69
CA GLN A 102 -8.27 7.75 -8.49
C GLN A 102 -9.51 8.17 -7.72
N ARG A 103 -9.92 9.42 -7.87
CA ARG A 103 -11.18 9.93 -7.35
C ARG A 103 -11.89 10.76 -8.38
N LEU A 104 -13.20 10.52 -8.49
CA LEU A 104 -14.08 11.35 -9.28
C LEU A 104 -14.29 12.71 -8.60
N ASP A 105 -13.83 13.78 -9.25
CA ASP A 105 -14.23 15.14 -8.88
C ASP A 105 -15.69 15.35 -9.25
N LYS A 106 -16.55 15.46 -8.24
CA LYS A 106 -18.01 15.62 -8.44
C LYS A 106 -18.39 16.93 -9.14
N SER A 107 -17.50 17.92 -9.18
CA SER A 107 -17.76 19.23 -9.78
C SER A 107 -17.40 19.28 -11.27
N SER A 108 -16.34 18.59 -11.68
CA SER A 108 -15.86 18.56 -13.07
C SER A 108 -16.17 17.25 -13.80
N GLY A 109 -16.45 16.17 -13.06
CA GLY A 109 -16.63 14.82 -13.60
C GLY A 109 -15.32 14.15 -14.03
N HIS A 110 -14.17 14.76 -13.79
CA HIS A 110 -12.86 14.19 -14.13
C HIS A 110 -12.31 13.35 -12.98
N GLU A 111 -11.57 12.30 -13.33
CA GLU A 111 -10.75 11.57 -12.38
C GLU A 111 -9.50 12.38 -12.04
N ARG A 112 -9.15 12.39 -10.74
CA ARG A 112 -7.92 12.97 -10.23
C ARG A 112 -7.18 11.93 -9.39
N ASP A 113 -5.87 11.91 -9.53
CA ASP A 113 -4.99 11.12 -8.66
C ASP A 113 -4.84 11.80 -7.30
N ASP A 114 -5.37 11.15 -6.26
CA ASP A 114 -5.18 11.53 -4.87
C ASP A 114 -4.07 10.67 -4.26
N TYR A 115 -2.86 11.22 -4.17
CA TYR A 115 -1.75 10.58 -3.47
C TYR A 115 -2.05 10.42 -1.98
N LEU A 116 -2.14 9.19 -1.50
CA LEU A 116 -2.53 8.85 -0.14
C LEU A 116 -1.33 8.79 0.80
N TYR A 117 -0.19 8.33 0.28
CA TYR A 117 1.09 8.37 0.97
C TYR A 117 2.26 8.35 -0.02
N SER A 118 3.40 8.84 0.42
CA SER A 118 4.69 8.67 -0.24
C SER A 118 5.74 8.35 0.81
N VAL A 119 6.54 7.30 0.59
CA VAL A 119 7.52 6.81 1.57
C VAL A 119 8.86 6.55 0.90
N LYS A 120 9.94 7.00 1.54
CA LYS A 120 11.30 6.65 1.16
C LYS A 120 11.88 5.67 2.17
N VAL A 121 12.40 4.56 1.67
CA VAL A 121 12.92 3.44 2.47
C VAL A 121 14.33 3.11 2.01
N ASP A 122 15.26 3.08 2.96
CA ASP A 122 16.62 2.60 2.73
C ASP A 122 16.72 1.10 3.02
N ARG A 123 17.53 0.38 2.22
CA ARG A 123 17.76 -1.07 2.34
C ARG A 123 18.23 -1.45 3.75
N GLY A 124 19.14 -0.67 4.33
CA GLY A 124 19.66 -0.91 5.68
C GLY A 124 18.53 -0.97 6.70
N SER A 125 17.69 0.06 6.75
CA SER A 125 16.53 0.13 7.64
C SER A 125 15.51 -0.97 7.34
N TRP A 126 15.26 -1.27 6.07
CA TRP A 126 14.39 -2.38 5.65
C TRP A 126 14.87 -3.75 6.14
N SER A 127 16.18 -4.00 6.08
CA SER A 127 16.78 -5.27 6.52
C SER A 127 16.69 -5.50 8.02
N GLY A 128 16.44 -4.45 8.81
CA GLY A 128 16.24 -4.53 10.26
C GLY A 128 14.86 -5.05 10.67
N LEU A 129 13.91 -5.19 9.72
CA LEU A 129 12.58 -5.70 10.01
C LEU A 129 12.61 -7.19 10.40
N ASN A 130 11.73 -7.57 11.33
CA ASN A 130 11.58 -8.96 11.73
C ASN A 130 10.69 -9.73 10.74
N PHE A 131 11.26 -10.19 9.64
CA PHE A 131 10.54 -11.02 8.65
C PHE A 131 10.12 -12.40 9.18
N ARG A 132 10.59 -12.83 10.36
CA ARG A 132 10.17 -14.11 10.97
C ARG A 132 8.79 -14.04 11.64
N GLU A 133 8.35 -12.84 12.03
CA GLU A 133 7.05 -12.60 12.67
C GLU A 133 6.23 -11.56 11.90
N LEU A 134 6.24 -11.68 10.56
CA LEU A 134 5.59 -10.71 9.67
C LEU A 134 4.07 -10.63 9.89
N ASP A 135 3.45 -11.71 10.38
CA ASP A 135 2.04 -11.77 10.75
C ASP A 135 1.66 -10.82 11.90
N LYS A 136 2.64 -10.46 12.75
CA LYS A 136 2.48 -9.50 13.85
C LYS A 136 2.81 -8.06 13.44
N VAL A 137 3.35 -7.84 12.25
CA VAL A 137 3.71 -6.50 11.76
C VAL A 137 2.45 -5.80 11.26
N ASP A 138 2.14 -4.64 11.82
CA ASP A 138 1.14 -3.74 11.26
C ASP A 138 1.76 -2.96 10.09
N PRO A 139 1.24 -3.10 8.85
CA PRO A 139 1.79 -2.39 7.67
C PRO A 139 1.76 -0.87 7.79
N VAL A 140 0.76 -0.31 8.47
CA VAL A 140 0.57 1.14 8.65
C VAL A 140 1.67 1.70 9.56
N GLU A 141 1.97 0.98 10.65
CA GLU A 141 3.06 1.31 11.58
C GLU A 141 4.42 0.99 10.97
N CYS A 142 4.53 -0.11 10.20
CA CYS A 142 5.75 -0.52 9.51
C CYS A 142 6.21 0.54 8.52
N LEU A 143 5.32 1.09 7.68
CA LEU A 143 5.72 2.20 6.81
C LEU A 143 5.92 3.49 7.59
N GLY A 144 5.25 3.64 8.74
CA GLY A 144 5.35 4.78 9.65
C GLY A 144 6.73 5.00 10.27
N GLN A 145 7.59 3.97 10.31
CA GLN A 145 8.94 4.08 10.86
C GLN A 145 9.97 4.68 9.90
N PHE A 146 9.62 4.82 8.61
CA PHE A 146 10.49 5.37 7.57
C PHE A 146 10.15 6.84 7.30
N GLU A 147 10.88 7.46 6.37
CA GLU A 147 10.55 8.81 5.89
C GLU A 147 9.24 8.75 5.07
N ILE A 148 8.12 9.04 5.71
CA ILE A 148 6.78 8.98 5.10
C ILE A 148 6.06 10.33 5.15
N ARG A 149 5.52 10.74 4.00
CA ARG A 149 4.49 11.78 3.87
C ARG A 149 3.12 11.11 3.79
N ARG A 150 2.29 11.31 4.81
CA ARG A 150 0.92 10.77 4.88
C ARG A 150 0.05 11.68 5.75
N GLN A 151 -1.14 12.05 5.27
CA GLN A 151 -2.15 12.74 6.06
C GLN A 151 -3.35 11.83 6.30
N MET A 152 -3.38 11.17 7.45
CA MET A 152 -4.43 10.21 7.79
C MET A 152 -4.91 10.40 9.24
N THR A 153 -6.22 10.40 9.46
CA THR A 153 -6.79 10.39 10.82
C THR A 153 -6.66 9.01 11.47
N LYS A 154 -6.80 8.92 12.80
CA LYS A 154 -6.88 7.63 13.52
C LYS A 154 -8.00 6.70 13.03
N THR A 155 -9.03 7.27 12.40
CA THR A 155 -10.17 6.54 11.83
C THR A 155 -10.00 6.19 10.35
N GLY A 156 -8.81 6.40 9.78
CA GLY A 156 -8.45 6.00 8.41
C GLY A 156 -8.94 6.96 7.32
N ILE A 157 -9.22 8.23 7.64
CA ILE A 157 -9.59 9.23 6.63
C ILE A 157 -8.30 9.84 6.07
N PHE A 158 -8.07 9.67 4.76
CA PHE A 158 -6.93 10.25 4.05
C PHE A 158 -7.24 11.65 3.51
N ARG A 159 -6.21 12.50 3.53
CA ARG A 159 -6.12 13.71 2.71
C ARG A 159 -4.97 13.57 1.73
N PRO A 160 -5.10 14.09 0.51
CA PRO A 160 -4.03 14.04 -0.48
C PRO A 160 -2.75 14.68 0.05
N VAL A 161 -1.61 14.11 -0.31
CA VAL A 161 -0.28 14.65 -0.01
C VAL A 161 0.49 14.89 -1.29
N GLU A 162 1.49 15.78 -1.24
CA GLU A 162 2.49 15.84 -2.30
C GLU A 162 3.49 14.69 -2.12
N PRO A 163 3.81 13.94 -3.18
CA PRO A 163 4.87 12.93 -3.15
C PRO A 163 6.20 13.48 -2.64
N LEU A 164 7.03 12.61 -2.06
CA LEU A 164 8.43 12.95 -1.79
C LEU A 164 9.11 13.32 -3.12
N GLU A 165 10.01 14.31 -3.08
CA GLU A 165 10.80 14.66 -4.27
C GLU A 165 11.57 13.42 -4.72
N THR A 166 11.36 13.07 -5.99
CA THR A 166 11.87 11.87 -6.65
C THR A 166 13.19 12.13 -7.34
#